data_AF-A0A951EUR1-F1
#
_entry.id   AF-A0A951EUR1-F1
#
_cell.length_a   1.000
_cell.length_b   1.000
_cell.length_c   1.000
_cell.angle_alpha   90.00
_cell.angle_beta   90.00
_cell.angle_gamma   90.00
#
_symmetry.space_group_name_H-M   'P 1'
#
loop_
_entity.id
_entity.type
_entity.pdbx_description
1 polymer ?
#
loop_
_entity_poly.entity_id
_entity_poly.type
_entity_poly.pdbx_seq_one_letter_code
_entity_poly.pdbx_strand_id
1 'polypeptide(L)' 'ILDVEESSAALGKTSGKDVQQQKITFPAVYGLETSRQMAEAECARAHLVLESFGDQAAGLHQLADLIVHRKS' A
#
# COMPACT_ATOMS: atom_id res chain seq x y z
N ILE A 1 4.59 -1.91 -1.87
CA ILE A 1 4.94 -0.69 -1.11
C ILE A 1 5.81 -1.10 0.07
N LEU A 2 5.27 -1.92 0.98
CA LEU A 2 6.02 -2.53 2.09
C LEU A 2 7.35 -3.16 1.66
N ASP A 3 7.36 -4.03 0.63
CA ASP A 3 8.61 -4.64 0.12
C ASP A 3 9.68 -3.60 -0.28
N VAL A 4 9.26 -2.46 -0.83
CA VAL A 4 10.17 -1.39 -1.27
C VAL A 4 10.64 -0.55 -0.07
N GLU A 5 9.76 -0.28 0.89
CA GLU A 5 10.10 0.43 2.12
C GLU A 5 11.05 -0.37 3.02
N GLU A 6 10.75 -1.66 3.24
CA GLU A 6 11.61 -2.59 3.98
C GLU A 6 12.97 -2.74 3.30
N SER A 7 12.99 -2.91 1.96
CA SER A 7 14.24 -2.94 1.22
C SER A 7 15.02 -1.64 1.42
N SER A 8 14.38 -0.48 1.28
CA SER A 8 15.05 0.81 1.48
C SER A 8 15.60 0.99 2.91
N ALA A 9 14.91 0.48 3.92
CA ALA A 9 15.36 0.53 5.32
C ALA A 9 16.52 -0.45 5.59
N ALA A 10 16.47 -1.65 5.01
CA ALA A 10 17.51 -2.67 5.13
C ALA A 10 18.79 -2.29 4.35
N LEU A 11 18.68 -1.49 3.28
CA LEU A 11 19.76 -1.07 2.40
C LEU A 11 20.73 -0.02 2.98
N GLY A 12 20.66 0.26 4.29
CA GLY A 12 21.62 1.10 5.02
C GLY A 12 23.10 0.66 4.94
N LYS A 13 23.42 -0.45 4.27
CA LYS A 13 24.78 -0.83 3.87
C LYS A 13 24.76 -1.39 2.44
N THR A 14 25.28 -0.59 1.50
CA THR A 14 25.72 -0.98 0.14
C THR A 14 24.91 -2.08 -0.55
N SER A 15 23.93 -1.71 -1.37
CA SER A 15 23.47 -2.64 -2.42
C SER A 15 23.23 -1.90 -3.73
N GLY A 16 24.27 -1.92 -4.56
CA GLY A 16 24.07 -2.31 -5.95
C GLY A 16 24.17 -3.84 -6.01
N LYS A 17 23.33 -4.47 -6.84
CA LYS A 17 22.95 -5.92 -6.89
C LYS A 17 21.76 -6.20 -5.96
N ASP A 18 20.57 -6.56 -6.41
CA ASP A 18 20.12 -7.10 -7.70
C ASP A 18 18.80 -6.44 -8.14
N VAL A 19 18.86 -5.69 -9.24
CA VAL A 19 17.69 -5.30 -10.01
C VAL A 19 17.30 -6.49 -10.86
N GLN A 20 16.22 -7.19 -10.50
CA GLN A 20 15.22 -7.83 -11.37
C GLN A 20 14.55 -9.03 -10.68
N GLN A 21 13.47 -8.76 -9.96
CA GLN A 21 12.27 -9.55 -10.28
C GLN A 21 11.48 -8.71 -11.26
N GLN A 22 11.27 -9.22 -12.47
CA GLN A 22 10.44 -8.62 -13.53
C GLN A 22 8.94 -8.60 -13.15
N LYS A 23 8.62 -8.29 -11.89
CA LYS A 23 7.25 -8.17 -11.43
C LYS A 23 6.77 -6.77 -11.73
N ILE A 24 5.77 -6.69 -12.60
CA ILE A 24 5.00 -5.47 -12.79
C ILE A 24 4.23 -5.23 -11.49
N THR A 25 4.74 -4.32 -10.66
CA THR A 25 4.14 -3.91 -9.39
C THR A 25 3.82 -2.42 -9.43
N PHE A 26 2.85 -1.97 -8.62
CA PHE A 26 2.48 -0.55 -8.59
C PHE A 26 3.70 0.37 -8.37
N PRO A 27 4.58 0.17 -7.36
CA PRO A 27 5.74 1.03 -7.17
C PRO A 27 6.74 1.00 -8.33
N ALA A 28 6.88 -0.14 -9.02
CA ALA A 28 7.79 -0.25 -10.17
C ALA A 28 7.28 0.50 -11.41
N VAL A 29 5.96 0.61 -11.57
CA VAL A 29 5.33 1.27 -12.73
C VAL A 29 5.09 2.75 -12.49
N TYR A 30 4.56 3.10 -11.32
CA TYR A 30 4.08 4.45 -11.01
C TYR A 30 4.98 5.21 -10.02
N GLY A 31 5.98 4.54 -9.44
CA GLY A 31 6.77 5.08 -8.35
C GLY A 31 6.10 4.90 -6.98
N LEU A 32 6.90 4.95 -5.92
CA LEU A 32 6.46 4.67 -4.56
C LEU A 32 5.38 5.64 -4.08
N GLU A 33 5.58 6.93 -4.31
CA GLU A 33 4.68 7.98 -3.82
C GLU A 33 3.31 7.92 -4.50
N THR A 34 3.29 7.86 -5.84
CA THR A 34 2.03 7.71 -6.59
C THR A 34 1.33 6.41 -6.22
N SER A 35 2.06 5.32 -5.98
CA SER A 35 1.46 4.07 -5.52
C SER A 35 0.79 4.21 -4.14
N ARG A 36 1.35 5.00 -3.22
CA ARG A 36 0.69 5.31 -1.94
C ARG A 36 -0.59 6.09 -2.16
N GLN A 37 -0.55 7.13 -2.98
CA GLN A 37 -1.74 7.93 -3.31
C GLN A 37 -2.85 7.09 -3.94
N MET A 38 -2.49 6.13 -4.81
CA MET A 38 -3.44 5.18 -5.39
C MET A 38 -4.05 4.25 -4.32
N ALA A 39 -3.26 3.78 -3.36
CA ALA A 39 -3.77 2.97 -2.26
C ALA A 39 -4.72 3.76 -1.35
N GLU A 40 -4.38 5.02 -1.02
CA GLU A 40 -5.25 5.92 -0.26
C GLU A 40 -6.58 6.20 -0.99
N ALA A 41 -6.51 6.43 -2.30
CA ALA A 41 -7.70 6.63 -3.13
C ALA A 41 -8.60 5.38 -3.09
N GLU A 42 -8.01 4.18 -3.14
CA GLU A 42 -8.79 2.93 -3.02
C GLU A 42 -9.40 2.73 -1.65
N CYS A 43 -8.67 3.09 -0.59
CA CYS A 43 -9.19 3.09 0.77
C CYS A 43 -10.43 3.98 0.84
N ALA A 44 -10.31 5.23 0.40
CA ALA A 44 -11.42 6.18 0.41
C ALA A 44 -12.64 5.67 -0.39
N ARG A 45 -12.42 5.04 -1.55
CA ARG A 45 -13.50 4.40 -2.32
C ARG A 45 -14.17 3.27 -1.53
N ALA A 46 -13.40 2.44 -0.82
CA ALA A 46 -13.96 1.39 0.03
C ALA A 46 -14.83 1.99 1.13
N HIS A 47 -14.40 3.06 1.80
CA HIS A 47 -15.23 3.75 2.80
C HIS A 47 -16.54 4.26 2.18
N LEU A 48 -16.48 4.94 1.04
CA LEU A 48 -17.67 5.49 0.37
C LEU A 48 -18.71 4.41 0.02
N VAL A 49 -18.27 3.25 -0.49
CA VAL A 49 -19.18 2.13 -0.82
C VAL A 49 -19.81 1.52 0.44
N LEU A 50 -19.11 1.59 1.56
CA LEU A 50 -19.58 1.03 2.83
C LEU A 50 -20.54 1.95 3.61
N GLU A 51 -20.63 3.25 3.26
CA GLU A 51 -21.49 4.21 3.95
C GLU A 51 -22.95 3.76 4.05
N SER A 52 -23.49 3.12 3.00
CA SER A 52 -24.88 2.65 2.98
C SER A 52 -25.20 1.56 4.00
N PHE A 53 -24.18 0.90 4.54
CA PHE A 53 -24.34 -0.15 5.55
C PHE A 53 -24.26 0.39 6.99
N GLY A 54 -23.89 1.66 7.16
CA GLY A 54 -23.74 2.31 8.46
C GLY A 54 -22.84 1.51 9.41
N ASP A 55 -23.22 1.46 10.68
CA ASP A 55 -22.42 0.84 11.75
C ASP A 55 -22.13 -0.65 11.52
N GLN A 56 -22.94 -1.36 10.73
CA GLN A 56 -22.70 -2.77 10.43
C GLN A 56 -21.41 -3.00 9.63
N ALA A 57 -20.93 -1.99 8.89
CA ALA A 57 -19.69 -2.05 8.12
C ALA A 57 -18.45 -1.56 8.89
N ALA A 58 -18.56 -1.24 10.18
CA ALA A 58 -17.44 -0.72 10.98
C ALA A 58 -16.18 -1.61 10.90
N GLY A 59 -16.34 -2.94 10.93
CA GLY A 59 -15.22 -3.88 10.79
C GLY A 59 -14.58 -3.86 9.40
N LEU A 60 -15.35 -3.58 8.35
CA LEU A 60 -14.85 -3.49 6.97
C LEU A 60 -14.08 -2.17 6.73
N HIS A 61 -14.54 -1.08 7.34
CA HIS A 61 -13.78 0.18 7.37
C HIS A 61 -12.42 -0.01 8.03
N GLN A 62 -12.39 -0.62 9.22
CA GLN A 62 -11.15 -0.92 9.93
C GLN A 62 -10.21 -1.84 9.12
N LEU A 63 -10.77 -2.79 8.38
CA LEU A 63 -9.99 -3.66 7.52
C LEU A 63 -9.36 -2.90 6.35
N ALA A 64 -10.09 -1.97 5.72
CA ALA A 64 -9.56 -1.13 4.65
C ALA A 64 -8.38 -0.27 5.15
N ASP A 65 -8.56 0.41 6.28
CA ASP A 65 -7.51 1.18 6.95
C ASP A 65 -6.29 0.29 7.28
N LEU A 66 -6.53 -0.90 7.84
CA LEU A 66 -5.45 -1.84 8.19
C LEU A 66 -4.64 -2.27 6.96
N ILE A 67 -5.28 -2.52 5.81
CA ILE A 67 -4.59 -2.96 4.60
C ILE A 67 -3.65 -1.87 4.06
N VAL A 68 -4.10 -0.61 4.08
CA VAL A 68 -3.37 0.51 3.47
C VAL A 68 -2.36 1.13 4.43
N HIS A 69 -2.71 1.27 5.71
CA HIS A 69 -1.90 2.00 6.69
C HIS A 69 -1.08 1.10 7.62
N ARG A 70 -1.16 -0.23 7.50
CA ARG A 70 -0.27 -1.09 8.28
C ARG A 70 1.18 -0.80 7.95
N LYS A 71 2.00 -0.81 8.99
CA LYS A 71 3.45 -0.82 8.88
C LYS A 71 3.93 -2.25 9.07
N SER A 72 4.91 -2.66 8.28
CA SER A 72 5.68 -3.89 8.52
C SER A 72 6.58 -3.76 9.75
#